data_AF-I4VMW3-F1
#
_entry.id   AF-I4VMW3-F1
#
_cell.length_a   1.000
_cell.length_b   1.000
_cell.length_c   1.000
_cell.angle_alpha   90.00
_cell.angle_beta   90.00
_cell.angle_gamma   90.00
#
_symmetry.space_group_name_H-M   'P 1'
#
loop_
_entity.id
_entity.type
_entity.pdbx_description
1 polymer ?
#
loop_
_entity_poly.entity_id
_entity_poly.type
_entity_poly.pdbx_seq_one_letter_code
_entity_poly.pdbx_strand_id
1 'polypeptide(L)'
;MTEDTFNHAERSGFIERLGRLAGSTTWREPDGSGYTPPVAGALSPGNAMVLALSMARRNPKDVGPHIAYSVGTGQPHRRQQVVEWLADKLLRGTGPAGKKAERQLLVIAGQAYDLCIGMRQKVIPPRGAVTEFTLLVNVGAGWLWVAMEAAVERAERSLYGREGNVEKVDA
;
A
#
# COMPACT_ATOMS: atom_id res chain seq x y z
N MET A 1 -11.73 16.36 21.02
CA MET A 1 -10.58 16.55 20.13
C MET A 1 -10.17 15.16 19.68
N THR A 2 -10.64 14.71 18.52
CA THR A 2 -10.23 13.43 17.92
C THR A 2 -8.94 13.71 17.15
N GLU A 3 -7.79 13.35 17.74
CA GLU A 3 -6.54 13.30 17.00
C GLU A 3 -6.70 12.25 15.90
N ASP A 4 -7.05 12.70 14.70
CA ASP A 4 -6.88 11.91 13.48
C ASP A 4 -5.39 11.65 13.33
N THR A 5 -4.94 10.47 13.76
CA THR A 5 -3.55 10.00 13.65
C THR A 5 -3.17 9.70 12.19
N PHE A 6 -4.11 9.85 11.25
CA PHE A 6 -3.92 9.61 9.82
C PHE A 6 -3.87 10.95 9.07
N ASN A 7 -2.66 11.36 8.69
CA ASN A 7 -2.44 12.57 7.92
C ASN A 7 -2.87 12.37 6.45
N HIS A 8 -4.01 12.95 6.06
CA HIS A 8 -4.51 12.85 4.67
C HIS A 8 -3.58 13.52 3.63
N ALA A 9 -2.71 14.45 4.04
CA ALA A 9 -1.75 15.10 3.14
C ALA A 9 -0.61 14.16 2.69
N GLU A 10 -0.27 13.15 3.49
CA GLU A 10 0.72 12.14 3.10
C GLU A 10 0.16 11.20 2.02
N ARG A 11 -1.15 10.99 2.03
CA ARG A 11 -1.83 10.12 1.05
C ARG A 11 -1.83 10.71 -0.35
N SER A 12 -2.00 12.02 -0.51
CA SER A 12 -1.97 12.66 -1.85
C SER A 12 -0.58 12.56 -2.47
N GLY A 13 0.48 12.80 -1.70
CA GLY A 13 1.86 12.61 -2.16
C GLY A 13 2.17 11.15 -2.52
N PHE A 14 1.63 10.20 -1.77
CA PHE A 14 1.74 8.77 -2.09
C PHE A 14 1.04 8.40 -3.39
N ILE A 15 -0.18 8.89 -3.63
CA ILE A 15 -0.92 8.65 -4.87
C ILE A 15 -0.20 9.28 -6.07
N GLU A 16 0.40 10.46 -5.91
CA GLU A 16 1.21 11.09 -6.95
C GLU A 16 2.44 10.25 -7.32
N ARG A 17 3.15 9.71 -6.32
CA ARG A 17 4.27 8.77 -6.51
C ARG A 17 3.84 7.50 -7.25
N LEU A 18 2.69 6.93 -6.89
CA LEU A 18 2.09 5.80 -7.61
C LEU A 18 1.70 6.17 -9.05
N GLY A 19 1.18 7.37 -9.28
CA GLY A 19 0.88 7.88 -10.62
C GLY A 19 2.12 8.00 -11.49
N ARG A 20 3.25 8.48 -10.94
CA ARG A 20 4.53 8.51 -11.65
C ARG A 20 5.03 7.10 -12.00
N LEU A 21 4.90 6.16 -11.05
CA LEU A 21 5.19 4.73 -11.23
C LEU A 21 4.34 4.09 -12.35
N ALA A 22 3.10 4.54 -12.52
CA ALA A 22 2.19 4.05 -13.56
C ALA A 22 2.40 4.72 -14.94
N GLY A 23 3.39 5.61 -15.08
CA GLY A 23 3.66 6.35 -16.32
C GLY A 23 2.70 7.51 -16.57
N SER A 24 1.84 7.85 -15.62
CA SER A 24 1.00 9.05 -15.71
C SER A 24 1.79 10.28 -15.27
N THR A 25 2.33 11.03 -16.22
CA THR A 25 2.81 12.39 -15.97
C THR A 25 1.63 13.36 -16.05
N THR A 26 1.65 14.40 -15.22
CA THR A 26 0.64 15.48 -15.21
C THR A 26 0.74 16.42 -16.42
N TRP A 27 1.67 16.16 -17.35
CA TRP A 27 1.87 17.00 -18.53
C TRP A 27 0.76 16.76 -19.55
N ARG A 28 -0.03 17.80 -19.81
CA ARG A 28 -0.96 17.88 -20.95
C ARG A 28 -0.35 18.84 -21.96
N GLU A 29 -0.14 18.39 -23.19
CA GLU A 29 0.20 19.31 -24.28
C GLU A 29 -0.95 20.32 -24.44
N PRO A 30 -0.67 21.64 -24.50
CA PRO A 30 -1.73 22.66 -24.47
C PRO A 30 -2.66 22.66 -25.70
N ASP A 31 -2.24 22.08 -26.82
CA ASP A 31 -2.88 22.34 -28.12
C ASP A 31 -3.41 21.08 -28.85
N GLY A 32 -3.38 19.92 -28.21
CA GLY A 32 -3.77 18.65 -28.83
C GLY A 32 -5.11 18.14 -28.33
N SER A 33 -6.14 18.16 -29.18
CA SER A 33 -7.29 17.24 -29.05
C SER A 33 -6.78 15.80 -29.20
N GLY A 34 -6.22 15.22 -28.13
CA GLY A 34 -5.43 14.01 -28.21
C GLY A 34 -5.83 13.03 -27.12
N TYR A 35 -6.88 12.26 -27.37
CA TYR A 35 -7.02 10.94 -26.78
C TYR A 35 -5.73 10.19 -27.14
N THR A 36 -4.83 9.92 -26.20
CA THR A 36 -3.72 8.99 -26.46
C THR A 36 -4.40 7.64 -26.66
N PRO A 37 -4.47 7.10 -27.89
CA PRO A 37 -5.10 5.80 -28.07
C PRO A 37 -4.29 4.82 -27.22
N PRO A 38 -4.91 3.89 -26.46
CA PRO A 38 -4.16 2.76 -25.96
C PRO A 38 -3.58 2.09 -27.20
N VAL A 39 -2.27 2.27 -27.43
CA VAL A 39 -1.54 1.56 -28.47
C VAL A 39 -1.87 0.10 -28.21
N ALA A 40 -2.42 -0.62 -29.18
CA ALA A 40 -2.77 -2.02 -29.01
C ALA A 40 -1.48 -2.78 -28.65
N GLY A 41 -1.28 -3.06 -27.35
CA GLY A 41 -0.01 -3.55 -26.78
C GLY A 41 0.55 -2.77 -25.57
N ALA A 42 0.08 -1.57 -25.27
CA ALA A 42 0.49 -0.81 -24.08
C ALA A 42 -0.20 -1.36 -22.82
N LEU A 43 0.57 -1.59 -21.75
CA LEU A 43 0.01 -1.95 -20.45
C LEU A 43 -0.90 -0.82 -19.94
N SER A 44 -2.07 -1.17 -19.41
CA SER A 44 -2.89 -0.19 -18.69
C SER A 44 -2.11 0.37 -17.49
N PRO A 45 -2.35 1.63 -17.06
CA PRO A 45 -1.63 2.23 -15.93
C PRO A 45 -1.73 1.39 -14.65
N GLY A 46 -2.89 0.76 -14.40
CA GLY A 46 -3.06 -0.18 -13.30
C GLY A 46 -2.18 -1.42 -13.44
N ASN A 47 -2.06 -2.00 -14.64
CA ASN A 47 -1.20 -3.15 -14.90
C ASN A 47 0.29 -2.77 -14.83
N ALA A 48 0.67 -1.59 -15.30
CA ALA A 48 2.03 -1.04 -15.20
C ALA A 48 2.44 -0.87 -13.73
N MET A 49 1.52 -0.34 -12.90
CA MET A 49 1.71 -0.23 -11.46
C MET A 49 1.86 -1.60 -10.78
N VAL A 50 1.00 -2.59 -11.12
CA VAL A 50 1.15 -3.97 -10.61
C VAL A 50 2.50 -4.56 -10.99
N LEU A 51 2.94 -4.34 -12.23
CA LEU A 51 4.20 -4.86 -12.74
C LEU A 51 5.39 -4.24 -12.01
N ALA A 52 5.43 -2.91 -11.88
CA ALA A 52 6.48 -2.19 -11.16
C ALA A 52 6.58 -2.61 -9.69
N LEU A 53 5.44 -2.68 -9.00
CA LEU A 53 5.37 -3.12 -7.60
C LEU A 53 5.73 -4.62 -7.45
N SER A 54 5.39 -5.45 -8.43
CA SER A 54 5.73 -6.88 -8.39
C SER A 54 7.22 -7.13 -8.62
N MET A 55 7.87 -6.34 -9.47
CA MET A 55 9.32 -6.38 -9.68
C MET A 55 10.11 -5.86 -8.47
N ALA A 56 9.50 -5.00 -7.64
CA ALA A 56 10.09 -4.44 -6.42
C ALA A 56 9.95 -5.32 -5.16
N ARG A 57 9.38 -6.54 -5.29
CA ARG A 57 9.23 -7.48 -4.17
C ARG A 57 10.58 -7.89 -3.62
N ARG A 58 10.73 -7.84 -2.29
CA ARG A 58 11.93 -8.37 -1.62
C ARG A 58 11.94 -9.89 -1.55
N ASN A 59 10.77 -10.50 -1.40
CA ASN A 59 10.58 -11.94 -1.36
C ASN A 59 9.14 -12.31 -1.77
N PRO A 60 8.83 -13.59 -2.02
CA PRO A 60 7.49 -14.01 -2.43
C PRO A 60 6.38 -13.74 -1.39
N LYS A 61 6.72 -13.57 -0.11
CA LYS A 61 5.80 -13.29 1.00
C LYS A 61 5.67 -11.79 1.31
N ASP A 62 6.26 -10.93 0.50
CA ASP A 62 6.19 -9.48 0.66
C ASP A 62 4.79 -8.97 0.27
N VAL A 63 4.04 -8.50 1.26
CA VAL A 63 2.67 -8.01 1.09
C VAL A 63 2.59 -6.52 0.74
N GLY A 64 3.69 -5.78 0.88
CA GLY A 64 3.74 -4.33 0.62
C GLY A 64 3.19 -3.94 -0.76
N PRO A 65 3.60 -4.60 -1.86
CA PRO A 65 3.06 -4.38 -3.20
C PRO A 65 1.53 -4.55 -3.32
N HIS A 66 0.96 -5.52 -2.60
CA HIS A 66 -0.48 -5.76 -2.63
C HIS A 66 -1.26 -4.67 -1.92
N ILE A 67 -0.70 -4.14 -0.83
CA ILE A 67 -1.27 -3.00 -0.09
C ILE A 67 -1.18 -1.73 -0.93
N ALA A 68 0.00 -1.45 -1.52
CA ALA A 68 0.22 -0.29 -2.38
C ALA A 68 -0.76 -0.25 -3.56
N TYR A 69 -0.94 -1.39 -4.24
CA TYR A 69 -1.93 -1.51 -5.30
C TYR A 69 -3.36 -1.26 -4.81
N SER A 70 -3.72 -1.80 -3.64
CA SER A 70 -5.06 -1.63 -3.07
C SER A 70 -5.35 -0.18 -2.68
N VAL A 71 -4.35 0.53 -2.15
CA VAL A 71 -4.45 1.95 -1.81
C VAL A 71 -4.53 2.82 -3.07
N GLY A 72 -3.72 2.52 -4.08
CA GLY A 72 -3.69 3.26 -5.35
C GLY A 72 -4.95 3.11 -6.19
N THR A 73 -5.55 1.92 -6.21
CA THR A 73 -6.76 1.64 -7.00
C THR A 73 -8.07 1.80 -6.22
N GLY A 74 -8.00 1.86 -4.89
CA GLY A 74 -9.17 1.77 -4.02
C GLY A 74 -9.87 0.40 -4.06
N GLN A 75 -9.28 -0.60 -4.72
CA GLN A 75 -9.84 -1.96 -4.81
C GLN A 75 -9.06 -2.94 -3.95
N PRO A 76 -9.72 -3.81 -3.16
CA PRO A 76 -9.03 -4.77 -2.31
C PRO A 76 -8.34 -5.85 -3.16
N HIS A 77 -7.01 -5.89 -3.15
CA HIS A 77 -6.22 -6.88 -3.87
C HIS A 77 -5.55 -7.86 -2.91
N ARG A 78 -5.83 -9.16 -3.10
CA ARG A 78 -5.31 -10.26 -2.26
C ARG A 78 -5.50 -10.02 -0.75
N ARG A 79 -6.62 -9.42 -0.37
CA ARG A 79 -6.98 -9.07 1.01
C ARG A 79 -6.71 -10.21 2.00
N GLN A 80 -7.15 -11.43 1.68
CA GLN A 80 -6.97 -12.58 2.58
C GLN A 80 -5.49 -12.84 2.94
N GLN A 81 -4.59 -12.80 1.95
CA GLN A 81 -3.16 -13.01 2.18
C GLN A 81 -2.55 -11.91 3.06
N VAL A 82 -2.97 -10.66 2.87
CA VAL A 82 -2.51 -9.52 3.67
C VAL A 82 -2.99 -9.65 5.12
N VAL A 83 -4.25 -10.04 5.31
CA VAL A 83 -4.86 -10.22 6.64
C VAL A 83 -4.21 -11.38 7.40
N GLU A 84 -3.97 -12.51 6.74
CA GLU A 84 -3.29 -13.67 7.33
C GLU A 84 -1.85 -13.32 7.73
N TRP A 85 -1.11 -12.64 6.83
CA TRP A 85 0.24 -12.16 7.12
C TRP A 85 0.27 -11.19 8.32
N LEU A 86 -0.69 -10.26 8.38
CA LEU A 86 -0.77 -9.28 9.45
C LEU A 86 -1.14 -9.95 10.78
N ALA A 87 -2.04 -10.93 10.78
CA ALA A 87 -2.40 -11.68 11.98
C ALA A 87 -1.20 -12.46 12.55
N ASP A 88 -0.41 -13.14 11.71
CA ASP A 88 0.83 -13.81 12.13
C ASP A 88 1.86 -12.79 12.68
N LYS A 89 1.99 -11.64 12.02
CA LYS A 89 2.84 -10.52 12.50
C LYS A 89 2.39 -9.98 13.85
N LEU A 90 1.08 -9.76 14.05
CA LEU A 90 0.53 -9.25 15.30
C LEU A 90 0.72 -10.25 16.43
N LEU A 91 0.49 -11.54 16.17
CA LEU A 91 0.72 -12.61 17.15
C LEU A 91 2.17 -12.63 17.64
N ARG A 92 3.14 -12.50 16.73
CA ARG A 92 4.57 -12.52 17.06
C ARG A 92 5.07 -11.20 17.67
N GLY A 93 4.58 -10.06 17.19
CA GLY A 93 5.11 -8.75 17.53
C GLY A 93 4.50 -8.11 18.79
N THR A 94 3.29 -8.48 19.18
CA THR A 94 2.59 -7.86 20.34
C THR A 94 2.65 -8.70 21.62
N GLY A 95 3.30 -9.88 21.55
CA GLY A 95 3.62 -10.69 22.73
C GLY A 95 2.38 -11.09 23.54
N PRO A 96 2.33 -10.83 24.86
CA PRO A 96 1.21 -11.23 25.72
C PRO A 96 -0.15 -10.65 25.29
N ALA A 97 -0.17 -9.43 24.73
CA ALA A 97 -1.41 -8.80 24.26
C ALA A 97 -1.98 -9.54 23.03
N GLY A 98 -1.12 -9.90 22.08
CA GLY A 98 -1.50 -10.71 20.92
C GLY A 98 -2.01 -12.10 21.28
N LYS A 99 -1.39 -12.75 22.28
CA LYS A 99 -1.86 -14.04 22.79
C LYS A 99 -3.25 -13.97 23.45
N LYS A 100 -3.53 -12.92 24.21
CA LYS A 100 -4.87 -12.71 24.80
C LYS A 100 -5.95 -12.49 23.75
N ALA A 101 -5.59 -11.80 22.65
CA ALA A 101 -6.48 -11.49 21.55
C ALA A 101 -6.43 -12.51 20.40
N GLU A 102 -5.81 -13.68 20.57
CA GLU A 102 -5.48 -14.63 19.49
C GLU A 102 -6.68 -14.96 18.59
N ARG A 103 -7.85 -15.22 19.19
CA ARG A 103 -9.10 -15.52 18.48
C ARG A 103 -9.65 -14.34 17.68
N GLN A 104 -9.25 -13.13 18.00
CA GLN A 104 -9.70 -11.88 17.39
C GLN A 104 -8.67 -11.29 16.42
N LEU A 105 -7.45 -11.84 16.33
CA LEU A 105 -6.38 -11.27 15.51
C LEU A 105 -6.74 -11.16 14.03
N LEU A 106 -7.47 -12.13 13.47
CA LEU A 106 -7.95 -12.05 12.09
C LEU A 106 -8.95 -10.91 11.89
N VAL A 107 -9.81 -10.65 12.87
CA VAL A 107 -10.78 -9.55 12.83
C VAL A 107 -10.05 -8.21 12.96
N ILE A 108 -9.09 -8.12 13.88
CA ILE A 108 -8.22 -6.95 14.07
C ILE A 108 -7.46 -6.65 12.78
N ALA A 109 -6.81 -7.65 12.19
CA ALA A 109 -6.06 -7.52 10.95
C ALA A 109 -6.96 -7.12 9.76
N GLY A 110 -8.17 -7.68 9.68
CA GLY A 110 -9.16 -7.29 8.68
C GLY A 110 -9.55 -5.82 8.79
N GLN A 111 -9.85 -5.34 10.01
CA GLN A 111 -10.19 -3.94 10.23
C GLN A 111 -9.00 -3.00 9.98
N ALA A 112 -7.79 -3.40 10.35
CA ALA A 112 -6.57 -2.65 10.07
C ALA A 112 -6.33 -2.49 8.56
N TYR A 113 -6.55 -3.55 7.77
CA TYR A 113 -6.47 -3.48 6.32
C TYR A 113 -7.52 -2.55 5.72
N ASP A 114 -8.79 -2.70 6.13
CA ASP A 114 -9.89 -1.89 5.61
C ASP A 114 -9.72 -0.39 5.97
N LEU A 115 -9.11 -0.11 7.12
CA LEU A 115 -8.72 1.24 7.55
C LEU A 115 -7.58 1.79 6.69
N CYS A 116 -6.54 1.00 6.43
CA CYS A 116 -5.38 1.39 5.63
C CYS A 116 -5.75 1.73 4.18
N ILE A 117 -6.66 0.97 3.55
CA ILE A 117 -7.13 1.26 2.18
C ILE A 117 -8.19 2.38 2.13
N GLY A 118 -8.73 2.80 3.27
CA GLY A 118 -9.78 3.81 3.37
C GLY A 118 -11.18 3.31 3.00
N MET A 119 -11.40 1.99 2.94
CA MET A 119 -12.75 1.40 2.81
C MET A 119 -13.56 1.54 4.10
N ARG A 120 -12.89 1.76 5.24
CA ARG A 120 -13.51 1.94 6.54
C ARG A 120 -12.89 3.14 7.26
N GLN A 121 -13.74 4.03 7.78
CA GLN A 121 -13.29 5.22 8.52
C GLN A 121 -13.26 5.03 10.04
N LYS A 122 -13.89 3.98 10.58
CA LYS A 122 -14.02 3.78 12.03
C LYS A 122 -13.75 2.33 12.42
N VAL A 123 -13.00 2.15 13.51
CA VAL A 123 -12.79 0.86 14.17
C VAL A 123 -14.08 0.44 14.89
N ILE A 124 -14.48 -0.82 14.73
CA ILE A 124 -15.67 -1.38 15.38
C ILE A 124 -15.20 -2.46 16.36
N PRO A 125 -14.99 -2.12 17.64
CA PRO A 125 -14.51 -3.06 18.63
C PRO A 125 -15.63 -3.98 19.14
N PRO A 126 -15.31 -5.22 19.56
CA PRO A 126 -16.24 -6.08 20.28
C PRO A 126 -16.53 -5.52 21.68
N ARG A 127 -17.72 -5.85 22.22
CA ARG A 127 -18.12 -5.42 23.58
C ARG A 127 -17.10 -5.91 24.62
N GLY A 128 -16.54 -4.98 25.41
CA GLY A 128 -15.72 -5.28 26.60
C GLY A 128 -14.22 -4.99 26.47
N ALA A 129 -13.62 -5.01 25.27
CA ALA A 129 -12.16 -4.82 25.09
C ALA A 129 -11.83 -3.70 24.09
N VAL A 130 -12.50 -2.54 24.24
CA VAL A 130 -12.49 -1.44 23.27
C VAL A 130 -11.08 -0.87 23.05
N THR A 131 -10.34 -0.60 24.13
CA THR A 131 -9.04 0.10 24.05
C THR A 131 -7.95 -0.78 23.47
N GLU A 132 -7.77 -2.00 23.97
CA GLU A 132 -6.75 -2.94 23.46
C GLU A 132 -7.02 -3.31 22.00
N PHE A 133 -8.29 -3.55 21.64
CA PHE A 133 -8.67 -3.85 20.27
C PHE A 133 -8.34 -2.68 19.33
N THR A 134 -8.71 -1.46 19.71
CA THR A 134 -8.45 -0.27 18.88
C THR A 134 -6.95 -0.02 18.73
N LEU A 135 -6.18 -0.21 19.81
CA LEU A 135 -4.74 -0.05 19.77
C LEU A 135 -4.09 -1.08 18.84
N LEU A 136 -4.49 -2.35 18.91
CA LEU A 136 -3.98 -3.39 18.01
C LEU A 136 -4.35 -3.14 16.54
N VAL A 137 -5.55 -2.61 16.27
CA VAL A 137 -5.96 -2.21 14.91
C VAL A 137 -5.07 -1.08 14.39
N ASN A 138 -4.82 -0.04 15.20
CA ASN A 138 -3.97 1.09 14.81
C ASN A 138 -2.51 0.67 14.59
N VAL A 139 -1.96 -0.19 15.46
CA VAL A 139 -0.62 -0.76 15.28
C VAL A 139 -0.54 -1.58 14.00
N GLY A 140 -1.57 -2.39 13.73
CA GLY A 140 -1.66 -3.17 12.49
C GLY A 140 -1.70 -2.27 11.25
N ALA A 141 -2.49 -1.20 11.28
CA ALA A 141 -2.57 -0.23 10.18
C ALA A 141 -1.22 0.47 9.94
N GLY A 142 -0.51 0.86 11.01
CA GLY A 142 0.83 1.44 10.93
C GLY A 142 1.85 0.49 10.29
N TRP A 143 1.82 -0.81 10.62
CA TRP A 143 2.69 -1.79 9.97
C TRP A 143 2.38 -1.99 8.49
N LEU A 144 1.09 -2.00 8.11
CA LEU A 144 0.69 -2.06 6.70
C LEU A 144 1.19 -0.83 5.93
N TRP A 145 1.09 0.36 6.53
CA TRP A 145 1.60 1.60 5.96
C TRP A 145 3.11 1.55 5.72
N VAL A 146 3.90 1.15 6.72
CA VAL A 146 5.36 1.01 6.59
C VAL A 146 5.73 -0.04 5.52
N ALA A 147 5.03 -1.17 5.48
CA ALA A 147 5.28 -2.21 4.48
C ALA A 147 4.99 -1.73 3.06
N MET A 148 3.92 -0.95 2.89
CA MET A 148 3.53 -0.30 1.64
C MET A 148 4.56 0.73 1.19
N GLU A 149 4.92 1.69 2.04
CA GLU A 149 5.91 2.74 1.74
C GLU A 149 7.25 2.14 1.33
N ALA A 150 7.73 1.14 2.08
CA ALA A 150 8.98 0.47 1.75
C ALA A 150 8.92 -0.22 0.38
N ALA A 151 7.76 -0.73 -0.03
CA ALA A 151 7.59 -1.37 -1.34
C ALA A 151 7.60 -0.34 -2.48
N VAL A 152 6.94 0.81 -2.28
CA VAL A 152 6.95 1.92 -3.25
C VAL A 152 8.35 2.50 -3.38
N GLU A 153 9.05 2.75 -2.28
CA GLU A 153 10.42 3.26 -2.30
C GLU A 153 11.37 2.32 -3.05
N ARG A 154 11.23 0.99 -2.87
CA ARG A 154 11.99 0.00 -3.67
C ARG A 154 11.66 0.08 -5.15
N ALA A 155 10.38 0.24 -5.50
CA ALA A 155 9.95 0.34 -6.88
C ALA A 155 10.49 1.60 -7.55
N GLU A 156 10.45 2.74 -6.86
CA GLU A 156 11.04 4.00 -7.32
C GLU A 156 12.54 3.88 -7.52
N ARG A 157 13.28 3.32 -6.55
CA ARG A 157 14.73 3.09 -6.71
C ARG A 157 15.04 2.17 -7.88
N SER A 158 14.22 1.15 -8.13
CA SER A 158 14.43 0.22 -9.25
C SER A 158 14.17 0.87 -10.62
N LEU A 159 13.25 1.83 -10.69
CA LEU A 159 12.92 2.55 -11.93
C LEU A 159 13.91 3.69 -12.19
N TYR A 160 14.05 4.60 -11.22
CA TYR A 160 14.86 5.82 -11.38
C TYR A 160 16.36 5.59 -11.13
N GLY A 161 16.73 4.58 -10.34
CA GLY A 161 18.14 4.20 -10.15
C GLY A 161 18.79 3.61 -11.40
N ARG A 162 17.99 3.26 -12.43
CA ARG A 162 18.48 2.74 -13.70
C ARG A 162 18.75 3.82 -14.73
N GLU A 163 18.08 4.97 -14.64
CA GLU A 163 18.29 6.13 -15.55
C GLU A 163 19.65 6.82 -15.32
N GLY A 164 20.18 6.80 -14.09
CA GLY A 164 21.48 7.39 -13.77
C GLY A 164 22.72 6.60 -14.24
N ASN A 165 22.54 5.44 -14.87
CA ASN A 165 23.65 4.56 -15.28
C ASN A 165 23.75 4.34 -16.80
N VAL A 166 22.97 5.09 -17.60
CA VAL A 166 22.94 4.95 -19.08
C VAL A 166 23.80 6.03 -19.78
N GLU A 167 24.27 7.06 -19.09
CA GLU A 167 25.19 8.08 -19.65
C GLU A 167 26.65 7.80 -19.31
N LYS A 168 27.17 6.63 -19.68
CA LYS A 168 28.60 6.42 -19.97
C LYS A 168 28.73 5.34 -21.04
N VAL A 169 28.39 5.70 -22.26
CA VAL A 169 28.92 5.01 -23.44
C VAL A 169 29.88 6.01 -24.07
N ASP A 170 31.17 5.71 -23.87
CA ASP A 170 32.32 6.45 -24.38
C ASP A 170 32.18 6.71 -25.90
N ALA A 171 32.47 7.95 -26.30
CA ALA A 171 32.81 8.34 -27.66
C ALA A 171 34.12 9.13 -27.64
#